data_AF-A0A519KD19-F1
#
_entry.id   AF-A0A519KD19-F1
#
_cell.length_a   1.000
_cell.length_b   1.000
_cell.length_c   1.000
_cell.angle_alpha   90.00
_cell.angle_beta   90.00
_cell.angle_gamma   90.00
#
_symmetry.space_group_name_H-M   'P 1'
#
loop_
_entity.id
_entity.type
_entity.pdbx_description
1 polymer ?
#
loop_
_entity_poly.entity_id
_entity_poly.type
_entity_poly.pdbx_seq_one_letter_code
_entity_poly.pdbx_strand_id
1 'polypeptide(L)'
;MKKLAILGATYLQMPLVEKAQQMGIEVHCFAWLNEDAVCRDVADYFYDISVLDKEKILEKCRDIKIDGITTIATDICIPTICYVAESLKLVSNSFESSLYCTNKAEMRRRFEKFSVQSPSFRKIGDDSELPAEIDFPVIVKPTDRSGSRGVAKVYTREALADAVQEAISESIEHKCVVEQFIDGSEVSVEGISWNGEHRILAITDKITTGEPHFVELEHHQPSELPDAVQDSIKRETLKALDGLDIKYGASHAECKITADGKVYLIEVGARMGGDFIGSHLVENSTGFDFLKAVILVALNEFEFDDDSLQPACSGVYFLSAETARLLPYFDRVNPFEIQKERRAGELKYIKNSNDRSGYLIYKSARRVKL
;
A
#
# COMPACT_ATOMS: atom_id res chain seq x y z
N MET A 1 13.40 -27.86 2.81
CA MET A 1 12.39 -26.97 2.18
C MET A 1 12.41 -25.68 2.98
N LYS A 2 12.43 -24.52 2.31
CA LYS A 2 12.37 -23.22 2.99
C LYS A 2 10.96 -23.01 3.55
N LYS A 3 10.85 -22.29 4.67
CA LYS A 3 9.59 -22.01 5.36
C LYS A 3 9.35 -20.51 5.46
N LEU A 4 8.23 -20.04 4.95
CA LEU A 4 7.88 -18.62 4.95
C LEU A 4 6.62 -18.39 5.81
N ALA A 5 6.74 -17.51 6.80
CA ALA A 5 5.57 -16.97 7.49
C ALA A 5 4.96 -15.80 6.71
N ILE A 6 3.65 -15.82 6.50
CA ILE A 6 2.89 -14.72 5.89
C ILE A 6 1.83 -14.24 6.89
N LEU A 7 1.87 -12.95 7.23
CA LEU A 7 0.87 -12.33 8.13
C LEU A 7 -0.25 -11.68 7.32
N GLY A 8 -1.48 -12.09 7.61
CA GLY A 8 -2.66 -11.79 6.81
C GLY A 8 -3.01 -12.97 5.89
N ALA A 9 -4.30 -13.21 5.73
CA ALA A 9 -4.82 -14.35 4.98
C ALA A 9 -5.99 -13.96 4.08
N THR A 10 -6.10 -12.68 3.72
CA THR A 10 -7.18 -12.20 2.86
C THR A 10 -6.85 -12.38 1.38
N TYR A 11 -7.81 -12.10 0.50
CA TYR A 11 -7.59 -12.14 -0.95
C TYR A 11 -6.40 -11.24 -1.38
N LEU A 12 -6.07 -10.22 -0.60
CA LEU A 12 -4.93 -9.35 -0.85
C LEU A 12 -3.57 -10.06 -0.67
N GLN A 13 -3.48 -11.07 0.21
CA GLN A 13 -2.26 -11.85 0.43
C GLN A 13 -2.21 -13.12 -0.45
N MET A 14 -3.33 -13.52 -1.08
CA MET A 14 -3.42 -14.73 -1.89
C MET A 14 -2.31 -14.81 -2.97
N PRO A 15 -2.01 -13.76 -3.76
CA PRO A 15 -0.96 -13.85 -4.78
C PRO A 15 0.42 -14.16 -4.22
N LEU A 16 0.73 -13.70 -3.00
CA LEU A 16 2.00 -13.99 -2.33
C LEU A 16 2.08 -15.45 -1.88
N VAL A 17 0.97 -15.98 -1.31
CA VAL A 17 0.87 -17.39 -0.88
C VAL A 17 1.06 -18.31 -2.07
N GLU A 18 0.31 -18.07 -3.16
CA GLU A 18 0.40 -18.88 -4.38
C GLU A 18 1.80 -18.81 -5.02
N LYS A 19 2.41 -17.62 -5.10
CA LYS A 19 3.76 -17.46 -5.63
C LYS A 19 4.79 -18.23 -4.78
N ALA A 20 4.70 -18.18 -3.46
CA ALA A 20 5.59 -18.94 -2.58
C ALA A 20 5.47 -20.46 -2.80
N GLN A 21 4.25 -20.97 -2.94
CA GLN A 21 4.02 -22.39 -3.25
C GLN A 21 4.54 -22.79 -4.62
N GLN A 22 4.35 -21.95 -5.65
CA GLN A 22 4.94 -22.16 -6.99
C GLN A 22 6.47 -22.22 -6.95
N MET A 23 7.10 -21.50 -6.01
CA MET A 23 8.54 -21.55 -5.75
C MET A 23 8.98 -22.76 -4.89
N GLY A 24 8.06 -23.62 -4.46
CA GLY A 24 8.34 -24.79 -3.62
C GLY A 24 8.68 -24.46 -2.17
N ILE A 25 8.15 -23.36 -1.64
CA ILE A 25 8.31 -22.91 -0.25
C ILE A 25 7.10 -23.36 0.57
N GLU A 26 7.35 -23.88 1.79
CA GLU A 26 6.31 -24.23 2.77
C GLU A 26 5.76 -22.93 3.40
N VAL A 27 4.44 -22.71 3.29
CA VAL A 27 3.79 -21.45 3.70
C VAL A 27 3.02 -21.61 5.01
N HIS A 28 3.29 -20.70 5.94
CA HIS A 28 2.63 -20.60 7.24
C HIS A 28 1.87 -19.27 7.35
N CYS A 29 0.54 -19.30 7.26
CA CYS A 29 -0.30 -18.11 7.35
C CYS A 29 -0.80 -17.84 8.78
N PHE A 30 -0.78 -16.58 9.18
CA PHE A 30 -1.30 -16.10 10.46
C PHE A 30 -2.37 -15.04 10.23
N ALA A 31 -3.59 -15.29 10.71
CA ALA A 31 -4.68 -14.31 10.76
C ALA A 31 -5.77 -14.80 11.71
N TRP A 32 -6.76 -13.95 12.02
CA TRP A 32 -8.00 -14.46 12.61
C TRP A 32 -8.79 -15.32 11.63
N LEU A 33 -9.37 -16.39 12.15
CA LEU A 33 -10.30 -17.21 11.39
C LEU A 33 -11.64 -16.48 11.22
N ASN A 34 -11.88 -15.97 10.01
CA ASN A 34 -13.16 -15.40 9.58
C ASN A 34 -13.44 -15.76 8.11
N GLU A 35 -14.50 -15.20 7.53
CA GLU A 35 -14.88 -15.42 6.14
C GLU A 35 -13.89 -14.82 5.13
N ASP A 36 -13.18 -13.75 5.51
CA ASP A 36 -12.21 -13.08 4.66
C ASP A 36 -10.86 -13.82 4.61
N ALA A 37 -10.60 -14.76 5.54
CA ALA A 37 -9.35 -15.52 5.65
C ALA A 37 -9.19 -16.60 4.57
N VAL A 38 -9.40 -16.25 3.30
CA VAL A 38 -9.40 -17.15 2.13
C VAL A 38 -8.08 -17.89 1.91
N CYS A 39 -6.93 -17.36 2.34
CA CYS A 39 -5.64 -18.06 2.20
C CYS A 39 -5.55 -19.31 3.07
N ARG A 40 -6.43 -19.50 4.07
CA ARG A 40 -6.44 -20.69 4.92
C ARG A 40 -6.65 -21.99 4.15
N ASP A 41 -7.33 -21.91 3.00
CA ASP A 41 -7.68 -23.05 2.16
C ASP A 41 -6.58 -23.38 1.14
N VAL A 42 -5.54 -22.52 1.05
CA VAL A 42 -4.45 -22.61 0.08
C VAL A 42 -3.10 -22.82 0.75
N ALA A 43 -2.80 -22.13 1.86
CA ALA A 43 -1.53 -22.26 2.58
C ALA A 43 -1.32 -23.66 3.16
N ASP A 44 -0.06 -24.09 3.30
CA ASP A 44 0.29 -25.40 3.87
C ASP A 44 -0.14 -25.51 5.35
N TYR A 45 -0.01 -24.41 6.08
CA TYR A 45 -0.46 -24.30 7.47
C TYR A 45 -1.13 -22.95 7.73
N PHE A 46 -2.22 -22.97 8.49
CA PHE A 46 -2.92 -21.78 8.96
C PHE A 46 -3.00 -21.76 10.50
N TYR A 47 -2.74 -20.61 11.09
CA TYR A 47 -2.81 -20.39 12.53
C TYR A 47 -3.80 -19.26 12.83
N ASP A 48 -4.85 -19.58 13.58
CA ASP A 48 -5.84 -18.62 14.09
C ASP A 48 -5.23 -17.77 15.22
N ILE A 49 -4.37 -16.83 14.82
CA ILE A 49 -3.64 -15.91 15.70
C ILE A 49 -3.75 -14.53 15.06
N SER A 50 -4.14 -13.55 15.86
CA SER A 50 -4.18 -12.15 15.40
C SER A 50 -2.81 -11.73 14.88
N VAL A 51 -2.78 -11.05 13.73
CA VAL A 51 -1.55 -10.47 13.16
C VAL A 51 -0.90 -9.41 14.08
N LEU A 52 -1.62 -8.96 15.10
CA LEU A 52 -1.14 -8.04 16.12
C LEU A 52 -0.51 -8.73 17.35
N ASP A 53 -0.71 -10.04 17.50
CA ASP A 53 -0.22 -10.81 18.66
C ASP A 53 1.22 -11.29 18.41
N LYS A 54 2.14 -10.33 18.41
CA LYS A 54 3.54 -10.52 18.02
C LYS A 54 4.28 -11.54 18.89
N GLU A 55 3.93 -11.64 20.18
CA GLU A 55 4.53 -12.60 21.11
C GLU A 55 4.12 -14.04 20.77
N LYS A 56 2.83 -14.31 20.52
CA LYS A 56 2.38 -15.65 20.10
C LYS A 56 2.90 -16.04 18.73
N ILE A 57 2.96 -15.08 17.80
CA ILE A 57 3.54 -15.32 16.47
C ILE A 57 5.04 -15.63 16.60
N LEU A 58 5.78 -14.90 17.43
CA LEU A 58 7.20 -15.19 17.69
C LEU A 58 7.41 -16.60 18.23
N GLU A 59 6.63 -17.01 19.24
CA GLU A 59 6.71 -18.36 19.80
C GLU A 59 6.45 -19.42 18.72
N LYS A 60 5.38 -19.24 17.94
CA LYS A 60 5.01 -20.19 16.88
C LYS A 60 6.07 -20.26 15.77
N CYS A 61 6.56 -19.12 15.31
CA CYS A 61 7.60 -19.03 14.29
C CYS A 61 8.92 -19.67 14.76
N ARG A 62 9.25 -19.58 16.06
CA ARG A 62 10.40 -20.26 16.66
C ARG A 62 10.24 -21.78 16.64
N ASP A 63 9.07 -22.29 16.96
CA ASP A 63 8.78 -23.74 16.91
C ASP A 63 8.89 -24.28 15.47
N ILE A 64 8.32 -23.54 14.51
CA ILE A 64 8.31 -23.88 13.08
C ILE A 64 9.72 -23.85 12.48
N LYS A 65 10.57 -22.95 13.00
CA LYS A 65 11.89 -22.58 12.47
C LYS A 65 11.77 -22.01 11.05
N ILE A 66 11.01 -20.92 10.94
CA ILE A 66 10.86 -20.20 9.67
C ILE A 66 12.20 -19.65 9.17
N ASP A 67 12.33 -19.55 7.84
CA ASP A 67 13.48 -18.95 7.16
C ASP A 67 13.24 -17.49 6.79
N GLY A 68 11.98 -17.04 6.79
CA GLY A 68 11.58 -15.67 6.50
C GLY A 68 10.16 -15.36 6.95
N ILE A 69 9.83 -14.08 7.07
CA ILE A 69 8.51 -13.60 7.43
C ILE A 69 8.19 -12.31 6.65
N THR A 70 7.00 -12.22 6.05
CA THR A 70 6.60 -11.06 5.26
C THR A 70 5.08 -10.92 5.11
N THR A 71 4.64 -9.90 4.37
CA THR A 71 3.25 -9.68 3.95
C THR A 71 3.23 -8.79 2.70
N ILE A 72 2.05 -8.61 2.12
CA ILE A 72 1.78 -7.62 1.07
C ILE A 72 0.46 -6.90 1.37
N ALA A 73 0.28 -5.68 0.82
CA ALA A 73 -0.97 -4.92 0.81
C ALA A 73 -1.58 -4.53 2.18
N THR A 74 -0.91 -4.79 3.31
CA THR A 74 -1.37 -4.35 4.64
C THR A 74 -0.23 -3.84 5.54
N ASP A 75 -0.39 -2.63 6.07
CA ASP A 75 0.62 -1.99 6.94
C ASP A 75 0.55 -2.49 8.38
N ILE A 76 -0.62 -2.98 8.81
CA ILE A 76 -0.89 -3.33 10.21
C ILE A 76 0.02 -4.46 10.71
N CYS A 77 0.49 -5.31 9.78
CA CYS A 77 1.34 -6.44 10.09
C CYS A 77 2.83 -6.05 10.21
N ILE A 78 3.24 -4.90 9.66
CA ILE A 78 4.67 -4.56 9.50
C ILE A 78 5.42 -4.47 10.84
N PRO A 79 4.86 -3.85 11.90
CA PRO A 79 5.52 -3.84 13.21
C PRO A 79 5.68 -5.24 13.80
N THR A 80 4.67 -6.11 13.67
CA THR A 80 4.76 -7.50 14.11
C THR A 80 5.83 -8.27 13.34
N ILE A 81 5.87 -8.11 12.02
CA ILE A 81 6.86 -8.77 11.14
C ILE A 81 8.28 -8.39 11.57
N CYS A 82 8.55 -7.09 11.72
CA CYS A 82 9.88 -6.61 12.10
C CYS A 82 10.27 -7.10 13.50
N TYR A 83 9.34 -7.07 14.47
CA TYR A 83 9.58 -7.58 15.82
C TYR A 83 9.97 -9.07 15.83
N VAL A 84 9.22 -9.90 15.09
CA VAL A 84 9.45 -11.35 15.02
C VAL A 84 10.76 -11.64 14.29
N ALA A 85 10.99 -11.00 13.14
CA ALA A 85 12.21 -11.19 12.35
C ALA A 85 13.47 -10.79 13.12
N GLU A 86 13.51 -9.61 13.74
CA GLU A 86 14.63 -9.18 14.58
C GLU A 86 14.91 -10.17 15.72
N SER A 87 13.85 -10.61 16.42
CA SER A 87 13.96 -11.56 17.53
C SER A 87 14.51 -12.93 17.10
N LEU A 88 14.27 -13.31 15.84
CA LEU A 88 14.76 -14.56 15.24
C LEU A 88 16.03 -14.36 14.41
N LYS A 89 16.56 -13.13 14.31
CA LYS A 89 17.71 -12.75 13.47
C LYS A 89 17.51 -13.06 11.98
N LEU A 90 16.28 -12.88 11.50
CA LEU A 90 15.93 -12.96 10.08
C LEU A 90 16.06 -11.58 9.42
N VAL A 91 16.07 -11.54 8.08
CA VAL A 91 16.10 -10.27 7.34
C VAL A 91 14.77 -9.53 7.49
N SER A 92 14.84 -8.29 7.94
CA SER A 92 13.73 -7.35 7.98
C SER A 92 14.23 -5.91 8.14
N ASN A 93 13.33 -4.95 7.95
CA ASN A 93 13.51 -3.61 8.50
C ASN A 93 13.50 -3.67 10.04
N SER A 94 13.98 -2.60 10.69
CA SER A 94 13.98 -2.56 12.14
C SER A 94 12.58 -2.37 12.71
N PHE A 95 12.31 -2.85 13.93
CA PHE A 95 11.04 -2.57 14.59
C PHE A 95 10.79 -1.06 14.71
N GLU A 96 11.84 -0.28 14.99
CA GLU A 96 11.75 1.18 15.05
C GLU A 96 11.33 1.80 13.70
N SER A 97 11.96 1.39 12.60
CA SER A 97 11.61 1.89 11.25
C SER A 97 10.17 1.58 10.86
N SER A 98 9.63 0.43 11.30
CA SER A 98 8.23 0.07 11.06
C SER A 98 7.24 1.08 11.66
N LEU A 99 7.59 1.69 12.80
CA LEU A 99 6.75 2.69 13.47
C LEU A 99 6.77 4.02 12.72
N TYR A 100 7.88 4.35 12.03
CA TYR A 100 7.94 5.54 11.19
C TYR A 100 6.99 5.46 9.99
N CYS A 101 6.81 4.27 9.41
CA CYS A 101 5.92 4.07 8.26
C CYS A 101 4.45 3.90 8.65
N THR A 102 4.17 3.37 9.83
CA THR A 102 2.80 3.07 10.28
C THR A 102 2.17 4.16 11.13
N ASN A 103 2.95 5.16 11.57
CA ASN A 103 2.45 6.35 12.25
C ASN A 103 2.65 7.61 11.40
N LYS A 104 1.55 8.21 10.94
CA LYS A 104 1.54 9.38 10.05
C LYS A 104 2.23 10.60 10.66
N ALA A 105 2.19 10.78 11.98
CA ALA A 105 2.91 11.88 12.62
C ALA A 105 4.41 11.63 12.66
N GLU A 106 4.85 10.41 12.99
CA GLU A 106 6.28 10.07 12.95
C GLU A 106 6.83 10.15 11.52
N MET A 107 6.07 9.65 10.53
CA MET A 107 6.40 9.77 9.11
C MET A 107 6.69 11.21 8.71
N ARG A 108 5.80 12.15 9.07
CA ARG A 108 5.99 13.57 8.77
C ARG A 108 7.20 14.17 9.48
N ARG A 109 7.47 13.81 10.74
CA ARG A 109 8.71 14.25 11.43
C ARG A 109 9.97 13.74 10.75
N ARG A 110 9.95 12.50 10.26
CA ARG A 110 11.06 11.94 9.47
C ARG A 110 11.20 12.70 8.15
N PHE A 111 10.10 13.01 7.46
CA PHE A 111 10.13 13.80 6.24
C PHE A 111 10.72 15.20 6.45
N GLU A 112 10.32 15.91 7.50
CA GLU A 112 10.92 17.21 7.87
C GLU A 112 12.42 17.09 8.14
N LYS A 113 12.84 16.09 8.94
CA LYS A 113 14.25 15.87 9.28
C LYS A 113 15.12 15.57 8.06
N PHE A 114 14.56 14.93 7.04
CA PHE A 114 15.27 14.53 5.83
C PHE A 114 14.95 15.42 4.62
N SER A 115 14.27 16.55 4.83
CA SER A 115 13.90 17.51 3.77
C SER A 115 13.14 16.85 2.61
N VAL A 116 12.25 15.91 2.94
CA VAL A 116 11.30 15.30 2.00
C VAL A 116 10.10 16.23 1.87
N GLN A 117 9.77 16.61 0.64
CA GLN A 117 8.61 17.47 0.40
C GLN A 117 7.31 16.75 0.77
N SER A 118 6.61 17.24 1.79
CA SER A 118 5.35 16.66 2.28
C SER A 118 4.44 17.76 2.86
N PRO A 119 3.14 17.48 3.09
CA PRO A 119 2.23 18.46 3.66
C PRO A 119 2.71 18.95 5.03
N SER A 120 2.59 20.25 5.31
CA SER A 120 2.79 20.75 6.67
C SER A 120 1.74 20.16 7.60
N PHE A 121 2.10 19.87 8.85
CA PHE A 121 1.22 19.14 9.75
C PHE A 121 1.31 19.58 11.22
N ARG A 122 0.30 19.19 11.99
CA ARG A 122 0.27 19.26 13.46
C ARG A 122 -0.29 17.94 13.99
N LYS A 123 0.35 17.37 15.02
CA LYS A 123 -0.17 16.23 15.78
C LYS A 123 -1.08 16.75 16.89
N ILE A 124 -2.28 16.19 17.02
CA ILE A 124 -3.28 16.55 18.03
C ILE A 124 -3.68 15.26 18.77
N GLY A 125 -3.82 15.33 20.10
CA GLY A 125 -4.42 14.29 20.93
C GLY A 125 -5.52 14.86 21.83
N ASP A 126 -6.10 14.03 22.70
CA ASP A 126 -7.27 14.37 23.53
C ASP A 126 -7.15 15.72 24.28
N ASP A 127 -6.01 15.97 24.91
CA ASP A 127 -5.77 17.17 25.73
C ASP A 127 -5.13 18.34 24.96
N SER A 128 -5.04 18.23 23.63
CA SER A 128 -4.39 19.26 22.80
C SER A 128 -5.36 20.37 22.42
N GLU A 129 -4.94 21.62 22.55
CA GLU A 129 -5.68 22.74 21.97
C GLU A 129 -5.62 22.68 20.44
N LEU A 130 -6.73 23.01 19.78
CA LEU A 130 -6.74 23.15 18.32
C LEU A 130 -5.82 24.30 17.90
N PRO A 131 -5.03 24.16 16.81
CA PRO A 131 -4.13 25.23 16.37
C PRO A 131 -4.89 26.54 16.13
N ALA A 132 -4.34 27.67 16.59
CA ALA A 132 -5.01 28.97 16.49
C ALA A 132 -5.11 29.47 15.03
N GLU A 133 -4.05 29.27 14.25
CA GLU A 133 -3.97 29.65 12.83
C GLU A 133 -3.89 28.39 11.97
N ILE A 134 -4.81 28.28 11.01
CA ILE A 134 -4.91 27.16 10.06
C ILE A 134 -5.32 27.71 8.69
N ASP A 135 -4.55 27.34 7.68
CA ASP A 135 -4.90 27.60 6.27
C ASP A 135 -5.78 26.47 5.75
N PHE A 136 -7.08 26.75 5.61
CA PHE A 136 -8.06 25.80 5.09
C PHE A 136 -8.06 25.74 3.55
N PRO A 137 -8.43 24.60 2.93
CA PRO A 137 -8.83 23.36 3.59
C PRO A 137 -7.64 22.56 4.15
N VAL A 138 -7.92 21.73 5.16
CA VAL A 138 -6.96 20.78 5.76
C VAL A 138 -7.49 19.35 5.67
N ILE A 139 -6.59 18.38 5.77
CA ILE A 139 -6.92 16.98 5.99
C ILE A 139 -6.75 16.66 7.47
N VAL A 140 -7.77 16.08 8.08
CA VAL A 140 -7.70 15.48 9.42
C VAL A 140 -7.71 13.97 9.25
N LYS A 141 -6.78 13.26 9.89
CA LYS A 141 -6.71 11.79 9.82
C LYS A 141 -6.11 11.18 11.08
N PRO A 142 -6.52 9.96 11.50
CA PRO A 142 -5.90 9.25 12.61
C PRO A 142 -4.42 9.02 12.34
N THR A 143 -3.58 8.98 13.38
CA THR A 143 -2.14 8.76 13.19
C THR A 143 -1.80 7.34 12.75
N ASP A 144 -2.61 6.35 13.12
CA ASP A 144 -2.27 4.92 13.12
C ASP A 144 -3.34 4.02 12.47
N ARG A 145 -4.13 4.58 11.55
CA ARG A 145 -5.12 3.85 10.74
C ARG A 145 -4.81 3.91 9.25
N SER A 146 -5.40 2.95 8.53
CA SER A 146 -5.35 2.80 7.07
C SER A 146 -6.76 2.66 6.49
N GLY A 147 -6.87 2.65 5.16
CA GLY A 147 -8.15 2.48 4.44
C GLY A 147 -9.08 3.69 4.55
N SER A 148 -8.52 4.89 4.65
CA SER A 148 -9.25 6.18 4.71
C SER A 148 -10.25 6.33 5.88
N ARG A 149 -10.17 5.47 6.90
CA ARG A 149 -11.01 5.55 8.10
C ARG A 149 -10.67 6.79 8.92
N GLY A 150 -11.69 7.57 9.28
CA GLY A 150 -11.54 8.82 10.03
C GLY A 150 -10.81 9.93 9.27
N VAL A 151 -10.64 9.80 7.95
CA VAL A 151 -10.01 10.83 7.11
C VAL A 151 -11.08 11.82 6.64
N ALA A 152 -10.89 13.10 6.92
CA ALA A 152 -11.82 14.15 6.53
C ALA A 152 -11.08 15.36 5.93
N LYS A 153 -11.61 15.89 4.83
CA LYS A 153 -11.23 17.22 4.32
C LYS A 153 -12.10 18.28 4.99
N VAL A 154 -11.47 19.16 5.74
CA VAL A 154 -12.13 20.20 6.54
C VAL A 154 -11.93 21.55 5.89
N TYR A 155 -13.01 22.29 5.68
CA TYR A 155 -13.01 23.58 4.99
C TYR A 155 -13.04 24.78 5.93
N THR A 156 -13.50 24.61 7.16
CA THR A 156 -13.73 25.72 8.09
C THR A 156 -13.29 25.38 9.51
N ARG A 157 -13.09 26.42 10.32
CA ARG A 157 -12.72 26.32 11.74
C ARG A 157 -13.77 25.57 12.55
N GLU A 158 -15.04 25.81 12.26
CA GLU A 158 -16.19 25.27 12.99
C GLU A 158 -16.26 23.75 12.85
N ALA A 159 -15.96 23.21 11.65
CA ALA A 159 -16.00 21.78 11.36
C ALA A 159 -14.75 21.02 11.86
N LEU A 160 -13.69 21.72 12.28
CA LEU A 160 -12.43 21.08 12.64
C LEU A 160 -12.52 20.26 13.93
N ALA A 161 -13.24 20.77 14.94
CA ALA A 161 -13.35 20.10 16.24
C ALA A 161 -13.99 18.72 16.09
N ASP A 162 -15.09 18.64 15.34
CA ASP A 162 -15.81 17.38 15.09
C ASP A 162 -14.95 16.39 14.32
N ALA A 163 -14.26 16.84 13.27
CA ALA A 163 -13.36 15.99 12.48
C ALA A 163 -12.16 15.46 13.31
N VAL A 164 -11.62 16.28 14.21
CA VAL A 164 -10.55 15.87 15.13
C VAL A 164 -11.05 14.82 16.11
N GLN A 165 -12.23 15.03 16.70
CA GLN A 165 -12.83 14.06 17.61
C GLN A 165 -13.10 12.72 16.92
N GLU A 166 -13.65 12.74 15.71
CA GLU A 166 -13.88 11.53 14.91
C GLU A 166 -12.56 10.79 14.63
N ALA A 167 -11.55 11.49 14.13
CA ALA A 167 -10.24 10.90 13.83
C ALA A 167 -9.54 10.32 15.08
N ILE A 168 -9.63 11.01 16.22
CA ILE A 168 -9.10 10.53 17.50
C ILE A 168 -9.85 9.28 17.98
N SER A 169 -11.17 9.22 17.81
CA SER A 169 -11.98 8.07 18.21
C SER A 169 -11.65 6.81 17.42
N GLU A 170 -11.25 6.97 16.16
CA GLU A 170 -10.80 5.87 15.31
C GLU A 170 -9.37 5.44 15.64
N SER A 171 -8.50 6.35 16.10
CA SER A 171 -7.09 6.07 16.40
C SER A 171 -6.91 5.09 17.56
N ILE A 172 -5.90 4.21 17.48
CA ILE A 172 -5.54 3.32 18.60
C ILE A 172 -4.85 4.12 19.70
N GLU A 173 -3.98 5.06 19.34
CA GLU A 173 -3.27 5.94 20.29
C GLU A 173 -4.07 7.18 20.72
N HIS A 174 -5.33 7.32 20.26
CA HIS A 174 -6.18 8.50 20.46
C HIS A 174 -5.54 9.80 19.98
N LYS A 175 -4.92 9.77 18.78
CA LYS A 175 -4.29 10.94 18.17
C LYS A 175 -4.57 11.04 16.67
N CYS A 176 -4.57 12.26 16.18
CA CYS A 176 -4.71 12.56 14.76
C CYS A 176 -3.61 13.52 14.28
N VAL A 177 -3.51 13.66 12.96
CA VAL A 177 -2.80 14.76 12.33
C VAL A 177 -3.78 15.67 11.62
N VAL A 178 -3.55 16.97 11.73
CA VAL A 178 -4.16 18.00 10.89
C VAL A 178 -3.07 18.47 9.94
N GLU A 179 -3.26 18.26 8.65
CA GLU A 179 -2.27 18.55 7.63
C GLU A 179 -2.81 19.42 6.49
N GLN A 180 -1.91 20.16 5.84
CA GLN A 180 -2.21 20.92 4.64
C GLN A 180 -2.88 20.03 3.59
N PHE A 181 -4.00 20.49 3.03
CA PHE A 181 -4.54 19.86 1.84
C PHE A 181 -3.67 20.19 0.62
N ILE A 182 -3.21 19.16 -0.08
CA ILE A 182 -2.50 19.30 -1.36
C ILE A 182 -3.46 18.93 -2.48
N ASP A 183 -3.85 19.94 -3.26
CA ASP A 183 -4.66 19.73 -4.46
C ASP A 183 -3.79 19.26 -5.63
N GLY A 184 -4.31 18.34 -6.43
CA GLY A 184 -3.58 17.80 -7.57
C GLY A 184 -3.85 16.34 -7.88
N SER A 185 -3.19 15.84 -8.93
CA SER A 185 -3.27 14.43 -9.31
C SER A 185 -2.57 13.55 -8.28
N GLU A 186 -2.97 12.28 -8.23
CA GLU A 186 -2.39 11.29 -7.33
C GLU A 186 -1.70 10.18 -8.13
N VAL A 187 -0.54 9.76 -7.63
CA VAL A 187 0.17 8.60 -8.15
C VAL A 187 0.66 7.73 -6.99
N SER A 188 0.87 6.45 -7.26
CA SER A 188 1.71 5.62 -6.40
C SER A 188 3.07 5.34 -7.03
N VAL A 189 4.02 4.97 -6.19
CA VAL A 189 5.36 4.55 -6.59
C VAL A 189 5.66 3.24 -5.91
N GLU A 190 5.91 2.20 -6.71
CA GLU A 190 6.33 0.90 -6.21
C GLU A 190 7.85 0.80 -6.26
N GLY A 191 8.46 0.37 -5.16
CA GLY A 191 9.89 0.17 -5.06
C GLY A 191 10.26 -1.15 -4.38
N ILE A 192 11.51 -1.57 -4.57
CA ILE A 192 12.12 -2.68 -3.84
C ILE A 192 13.42 -2.19 -3.20
N SER A 193 13.66 -2.62 -1.96
CA SER A 193 14.85 -2.25 -1.18
C SER A 193 15.65 -3.49 -0.80
N TRP A 194 16.97 -3.39 -0.90
CA TRP A 194 17.90 -4.44 -0.49
C TRP A 194 19.14 -3.82 0.13
N ASN A 195 19.43 -4.13 1.40
CA ASN A 195 20.55 -3.53 2.15
C ASN A 195 20.56 -1.99 2.15
N GLY A 196 19.39 -1.35 2.07
CA GLY A 196 19.26 0.11 1.99
C GLY A 196 19.48 0.69 0.59
N GLU A 197 19.74 -0.15 -0.43
CA GLU A 197 19.70 0.28 -1.82
C GLU A 197 18.27 0.16 -2.35
N HIS A 198 17.75 1.28 -2.86
CA HIS A 198 16.37 1.41 -3.30
C HIS A 198 16.29 1.44 -4.84
N ARG A 199 15.37 0.66 -5.41
CA ARG A 199 15.03 0.73 -6.83
C ARG A 199 13.56 1.00 -7.02
N ILE A 200 13.24 2.01 -7.83
CA ILE A 200 11.87 2.32 -8.24
C ILE A 200 11.51 1.40 -9.40
N LEU A 201 10.41 0.66 -9.26
CA LEU A 201 9.93 -0.30 -10.25
C LEU A 201 8.90 0.33 -11.18
N ALA A 202 7.91 1.02 -10.62
CA ALA A 202 6.83 1.63 -11.39
C ALA A 202 6.29 2.90 -10.72
N ILE A 203 5.85 3.85 -11.54
CA ILE A 203 4.99 4.96 -11.13
C ILE A 203 3.61 4.68 -11.72
N THR A 204 2.58 4.69 -10.88
CA THR A 204 1.20 4.33 -11.23
C THR A 204 0.33 5.57 -11.20
N ASP A 205 -0.31 5.90 -12.32
CA ASP A 205 -1.36 6.92 -12.34
C ASP A 205 -2.62 6.38 -11.67
N LYS A 206 -3.21 7.16 -10.75
CA LYS A 206 -4.47 6.82 -10.09
C LYS A 206 -5.60 7.72 -10.59
N ILE A 207 -6.72 7.12 -10.96
CA ILE A 207 -7.99 7.83 -11.20
C ILE A 207 -8.92 7.51 -10.03
N THR A 208 -9.44 8.54 -9.39
CA THR A 208 -10.33 8.40 -8.23
C THR A 208 -11.68 9.07 -8.47
N THR A 209 -12.65 8.77 -7.62
CA THR A 209 -13.95 9.46 -7.59
C THR A 209 -13.86 10.95 -7.28
N GLY A 210 -12.71 11.43 -6.77
CA GLY A 210 -12.61 12.76 -6.17
C GLY A 210 -13.43 12.84 -4.88
N GLU A 211 -13.85 14.05 -4.52
CA GLU A 211 -14.61 14.26 -3.29
C GLU A 211 -15.99 13.59 -3.32
N PRO A 212 -16.49 13.11 -2.16
CA PRO A 212 -15.89 13.17 -0.84
C PRO A 212 -15.05 11.92 -0.47
N HIS A 213 -15.09 10.86 -1.27
CA HIS A 213 -14.59 9.54 -0.87
C HIS A 213 -13.19 9.20 -1.39
N PHE A 214 -12.75 9.83 -2.48
CA PHE A 214 -11.45 9.62 -3.13
C PHE A 214 -11.14 8.16 -3.47
N VAL A 215 -12.16 7.30 -3.60
CA VAL A 215 -11.97 5.89 -3.91
C VAL A 215 -11.43 5.72 -5.32
N GLU A 216 -10.44 4.85 -5.46
CA GLU A 216 -9.77 4.56 -6.71
C GLU A 216 -10.68 3.76 -7.65
N LEU A 217 -10.75 4.24 -8.88
CA LEU A 217 -11.53 3.69 -9.98
C LEU A 217 -10.63 3.01 -11.01
N GLU A 218 -9.42 3.53 -11.22
CA GLU A 218 -8.49 3.03 -12.24
C GLU A 218 -7.05 3.23 -11.79
N HIS A 219 -6.18 2.29 -12.16
CA HIS A 219 -4.72 2.39 -11.98
C HIS A 219 -4.00 2.05 -13.27
N HIS A 220 -2.98 2.83 -13.66
CA HIS A 220 -2.26 2.63 -14.91
C HIS A 220 -0.74 2.76 -14.77
N GLN A 221 -0.02 1.80 -15.35
CA GLN A 221 1.44 1.75 -15.43
C GLN A 221 1.91 1.58 -16.89
N PRO A 222 3.05 2.20 -17.28
CA PRO A 222 3.74 3.27 -16.55
C PRO A 222 2.91 4.57 -16.55
N SER A 223 3.29 5.53 -15.70
CA SER A 223 2.69 6.87 -15.65
C SER A 223 2.85 7.62 -16.99
N GLU A 224 1.84 8.43 -17.36
CA GLU A 224 1.87 9.35 -18.50
C GLU A 224 2.32 10.78 -18.09
N LEU A 225 2.75 10.99 -16.83
CA LEU A 225 3.25 12.29 -16.36
C LEU A 225 4.52 12.73 -17.11
N PRO A 226 4.81 14.05 -17.22
CA PRO A 226 6.05 14.52 -17.82
C PRO A 226 7.30 13.97 -17.11
N ASP A 227 8.36 13.66 -17.86
CA ASP A 227 9.60 13.07 -17.33
C ASP A 227 10.18 13.84 -16.15
N ALA A 228 10.19 15.19 -16.21
CA ALA A 228 10.68 16.04 -15.12
C ALA A 228 9.88 15.85 -13.81
N VAL A 229 8.58 15.60 -13.91
CA VAL A 229 7.71 15.31 -12.75
C VAL A 229 8.01 13.91 -12.24
N GLN A 230 8.14 12.92 -13.14
CA GLN A 230 8.51 11.56 -12.76
C GLN A 230 9.88 11.49 -12.06
N ASP A 231 10.87 12.24 -12.52
CA ASP A 231 12.18 12.33 -11.87
C ASP A 231 12.11 13.00 -10.50
N SER A 232 11.22 13.98 -10.34
CA SER A 232 10.91 14.58 -9.04
C SER A 232 10.27 13.57 -8.08
N ILE A 233 9.30 12.80 -8.57
CA ILE A 233 8.65 11.71 -7.83
C ILE A 233 9.68 10.69 -7.36
N LYS A 234 10.54 10.19 -8.26
CA LYS A 234 11.60 9.23 -7.91
C LYS A 234 12.52 9.78 -6.85
N ARG A 235 13.01 11.02 -7.02
CA ARG A 235 13.93 11.64 -6.06
C ARG A 235 13.33 11.80 -4.67
N GLU A 236 12.11 12.33 -4.57
CA GLU A 236 11.46 12.50 -3.27
C GLU A 236 11.09 11.17 -2.63
N THR A 237 10.71 10.16 -3.43
CA THR A 237 10.46 8.80 -2.93
C THR A 237 11.73 8.16 -2.37
N LEU A 238 12.85 8.22 -3.09
CA LEU A 238 14.13 7.66 -2.62
C LEU A 238 14.59 8.32 -1.31
N LYS A 239 14.52 9.66 -1.22
CA LYS A 239 14.78 10.40 0.02
C LYS A 239 13.86 9.97 1.16
N ALA A 240 12.58 9.71 0.87
CA ALA A 240 11.62 9.26 1.86
C ALA A 240 11.97 7.86 2.39
N LEU A 241 12.37 6.93 1.52
CA LEU A 241 12.80 5.58 1.92
C LEU A 241 14.05 5.63 2.80
N ASP A 242 15.05 6.45 2.44
CA ASP A 242 16.22 6.71 3.28
C ASP A 242 15.83 7.33 4.63
N GLY A 243 14.96 8.35 4.59
CA GLY A 243 14.50 9.07 5.77
C GLY A 243 13.68 8.21 6.73
N LEU A 244 12.98 7.20 6.23
CA LEU A 244 12.24 6.22 7.03
C LEU A 244 13.10 5.03 7.46
N ASP A 245 14.39 5.02 7.10
CA ASP A 245 15.34 3.94 7.39
C ASP A 245 14.90 2.57 6.86
N ILE A 246 14.31 2.57 5.66
CA ILE A 246 13.96 1.32 4.97
C ILE A 246 15.25 0.69 4.44
N LYS A 247 15.38 -0.63 4.64
CA LYS A 247 16.52 -1.42 4.17
C LYS A 247 16.12 -2.59 3.29
N TYR A 248 14.95 -3.17 3.54
CA TYR A 248 14.52 -4.41 2.91
C TYR A 248 13.06 -4.35 2.49
N GLY A 249 12.76 -5.02 1.38
CA GLY A 249 11.42 -5.37 0.98
C GLY A 249 10.79 -4.34 0.05
N ALA A 250 9.52 -4.59 -0.26
CA ALA A 250 8.74 -3.70 -1.11
C ALA A 250 8.41 -2.39 -0.40
N SER A 251 8.22 -1.33 -1.17
CA SER A 251 7.65 -0.08 -0.72
C SER A 251 6.54 0.38 -1.65
N HIS A 252 5.55 1.07 -1.07
CA HIS A 252 4.44 1.71 -1.75
C HIS A 252 4.35 3.14 -1.23
N ALA A 253 4.70 4.11 -2.08
CA ALA A 253 4.61 5.52 -1.76
C ALA A 253 3.45 6.17 -2.51
N GLU A 254 2.72 7.08 -1.86
CA GLU A 254 1.66 7.87 -2.45
C GLU A 254 2.07 9.33 -2.52
N CYS A 255 1.87 9.93 -3.69
CA CYS A 255 2.27 11.31 -3.97
C CYS A 255 1.08 12.11 -4.51
N LYS A 256 0.97 13.37 -4.09
CA LYS A 256 0.16 14.39 -4.78
C LYS A 256 1.05 15.26 -5.66
N ILE A 257 0.57 15.53 -6.87
CA ILE A 257 1.24 16.40 -7.85
C ILE A 257 0.32 17.58 -8.13
N THR A 258 0.74 18.73 -7.63
CA THR A 258 0.08 20.01 -7.85
C THR A 258 0.09 20.42 -9.33
N ALA A 259 -0.81 21.34 -9.71
CA ALA A 259 -0.93 21.79 -11.10
C ALA A 259 0.35 22.42 -11.69
N ASP A 260 1.24 22.97 -10.85
CA ASP A 260 2.56 23.49 -11.26
C ASP A 260 3.68 22.42 -11.22
N GLY A 261 3.33 21.15 -10.98
CA GLY A 261 4.23 20.01 -11.04
C GLY A 261 5.02 19.74 -9.76
N LYS A 262 4.74 20.42 -8.65
CA LYS A 262 5.38 20.10 -7.35
C LYS A 262 4.82 18.80 -6.78
N VAL A 263 5.73 17.96 -6.31
CA VAL A 263 5.45 16.64 -5.73
C VAL A 263 5.45 16.73 -4.22
N TYR A 264 4.41 16.18 -3.59
CA TYR A 264 4.29 16.06 -2.14
C TYR A 264 4.07 14.59 -1.77
N LEU A 265 4.95 14.04 -0.93
CA LEU A 265 4.80 12.69 -0.38
C LEU A 265 3.70 12.69 0.68
N ILE A 266 2.69 11.86 0.47
CA ILE A 266 1.52 11.74 1.33
C ILE A 266 1.69 10.58 2.30
N GLU A 267 2.06 9.40 1.81
CA GLU A 267 2.21 8.21 2.64
C GLU A 267 3.27 7.28 2.04
N VAL A 268 3.98 6.52 2.88
CA VAL A 268 4.94 5.50 2.44
C VAL A 268 4.79 4.26 3.32
N GLY A 269 4.31 3.17 2.74
CA GLY A 269 4.25 1.86 3.37
C GLY A 269 5.48 1.03 3.04
N ALA A 270 6.05 0.33 4.03
CA ALA A 270 7.15 -0.62 3.86
C ALA A 270 6.63 -2.01 3.41
N ARG A 271 5.80 -2.00 2.38
CA ARG A 271 5.14 -3.17 1.80
C ARG A 271 4.81 -2.94 0.33
N MET A 272 4.42 -4.01 -0.35
CA MET A 272 3.83 -3.94 -1.68
C MET A 272 2.46 -3.25 -1.66
N GLY A 273 2.17 -2.45 -2.68
CA GLY A 273 0.85 -1.82 -2.90
C GLY A 273 -0.29 -2.82 -3.11
N GLY A 274 -1.50 -2.45 -2.67
CA GLY A 274 -2.74 -3.20 -2.90
C GLY A 274 -3.33 -2.95 -4.29
N ASP A 275 -4.64 -3.21 -4.46
CA ASP A 275 -5.39 -2.89 -5.69
C ASP A 275 -4.78 -3.44 -6.99
N PHE A 276 -4.14 -4.60 -6.90
CA PHE A 276 -3.41 -5.26 -7.99
C PHE A 276 -2.16 -4.50 -8.48
N ILE A 277 -1.87 -3.32 -7.93
CA ILE A 277 -0.77 -2.44 -8.34
C ILE A 277 0.55 -3.20 -8.27
N GLY A 278 0.93 -3.68 -7.08
CA GLY A 278 2.18 -4.41 -6.89
C GLY A 278 2.11 -5.86 -7.37
N SER A 279 1.00 -6.56 -7.07
CA SER A 279 0.91 -8.01 -7.30
C SER A 279 0.72 -8.41 -8.77
N HIS A 280 0.17 -7.53 -9.61
CA HIS A 280 -0.10 -7.83 -11.01
C HIS A 280 0.51 -6.77 -11.94
N LEU A 281 0.24 -5.49 -11.70
CA LEU A 281 0.57 -4.45 -12.67
C LEU A 281 2.09 -4.28 -12.85
N VAL A 282 2.87 -4.34 -11.77
CA VAL A 282 4.34 -4.20 -11.85
C VAL A 282 4.93 -5.27 -12.77
N GLU A 283 4.64 -6.55 -12.55
CA GLU A 283 5.15 -7.63 -13.42
C GLU A 283 4.61 -7.50 -14.85
N ASN A 284 3.33 -7.16 -15.01
CA ASN A 284 2.73 -7.01 -16.32
C ASN A 284 3.32 -5.85 -17.13
N SER A 285 3.66 -4.73 -16.49
CA SER A 285 4.15 -3.51 -17.14
C SER A 285 5.68 -3.44 -17.26
N THR A 286 6.40 -4.14 -16.40
CA THR A 286 7.87 -4.07 -16.35
C THR A 286 8.57 -5.39 -16.67
N GLY A 287 7.86 -6.52 -16.58
CA GLY A 287 8.46 -7.86 -16.61
C GLY A 287 9.09 -8.30 -15.28
N PHE A 288 9.18 -7.42 -14.28
CA PHE A 288 9.79 -7.72 -12.99
C PHE A 288 8.82 -8.49 -12.07
N ASP A 289 9.14 -9.75 -11.73
CA ASP A 289 8.35 -10.58 -10.80
C ASP A 289 8.49 -10.05 -9.35
N PHE A 290 7.66 -9.05 -9.03
CA PHE A 290 7.73 -8.34 -7.77
C PHE A 290 7.32 -9.21 -6.56
N LEU A 291 6.41 -10.16 -6.76
CA LEU A 291 6.02 -11.12 -5.72
C LEU A 291 7.19 -12.02 -5.35
N LYS A 292 7.88 -12.58 -6.34
CA LYS A 292 9.10 -13.37 -6.13
C LYS A 292 10.18 -12.54 -5.44
N ALA A 293 10.38 -11.29 -5.86
CA ALA A 293 11.35 -10.40 -5.22
C ALA A 293 11.05 -10.20 -3.72
N VAL A 294 9.80 -9.94 -3.33
CA VAL A 294 9.41 -9.79 -1.92
C VAL A 294 9.70 -11.05 -1.12
N ILE A 295 9.42 -12.23 -1.67
CA ILE A 295 9.72 -13.53 -1.04
C ILE A 295 11.22 -13.72 -0.86
N LEU A 296 12.01 -13.50 -1.92
CA LEU A 296 13.46 -13.67 -1.88
C LEU A 296 14.14 -12.71 -0.90
N VAL A 297 13.64 -11.47 -0.77
CA VAL A 297 14.16 -10.54 0.23
C VAL A 297 13.94 -11.08 1.64
N ALA A 298 12.72 -11.55 1.94
CA ALA A 298 12.40 -12.11 3.26
C ALA A 298 13.22 -13.37 3.60
N LEU A 299 13.64 -14.11 2.59
CA LEU A 299 14.48 -15.30 2.71
C LEU A 299 15.99 -15.01 2.67
N ASN A 300 16.39 -13.74 2.56
CA ASN A 300 17.78 -13.32 2.42
C ASN A 300 18.50 -13.87 1.16
N GLU A 301 17.76 -14.00 0.06
CA GLU A 301 18.22 -14.60 -1.20
C GLU A 301 17.95 -13.68 -2.41
N PHE A 302 17.70 -12.40 -2.15
CA PHE A 302 17.39 -11.46 -3.22
C PHE A 302 18.65 -10.93 -3.90
N GLU A 303 18.61 -10.98 -5.22
CA GLU A 303 19.52 -10.28 -6.11
C GLU A 303 18.68 -9.56 -7.16
N PHE A 304 19.09 -8.35 -7.52
CA PHE A 304 18.41 -7.61 -8.58
C PHE A 304 18.95 -8.02 -9.94
N ASP A 305 18.05 -8.33 -10.87
CA ASP A 305 18.36 -8.71 -12.25
C ASP A 305 17.80 -7.68 -13.24
N ASP A 306 18.67 -6.82 -13.76
CA ASP A 306 18.33 -5.78 -14.73
C ASP A 306 17.97 -6.34 -16.13
N ASP A 307 18.41 -7.56 -16.47
CA ASP A 307 18.20 -8.15 -17.80
C ASP A 307 16.77 -8.71 -17.98
N SER A 308 16.01 -8.77 -16.89
CA SER A 308 14.64 -9.33 -16.88
C SER A 308 13.54 -8.35 -17.33
N LEU A 309 13.87 -7.07 -17.53
CA LEU A 309 12.87 -6.04 -17.79
C LEU A 309 12.28 -6.12 -19.20
N GLN A 310 10.95 -6.20 -19.28
CA GLN A 310 10.16 -6.19 -20.51
C GLN A 310 9.06 -5.12 -20.43
N PRO A 311 9.35 -3.89 -20.89
CA PRO A 311 8.40 -2.78 -20.81
C PRO A 311 7.11 -3.03 -21.59
N ALA A 312 5.99 -2.80 -20.94
CA ALA A 312 4.64 -2.83 -21.49
C ALA A 312 3.76 -1.83 -20.73
N CYS A 313 2.51 -1.69 -21.15
CA CYS A 313 1.48 -0.98 -20.39
C CYS A 313 0.58 -2.00 -19.68
N SER A 314 0.26 -1.74 -18.43
CA SER A 314 -0.74 -2.50 -17.67
C SER A 314 -1.59 -1.58 -16.83
N GLY A 315 -2.81 -1.99 -16.52
CA GLY A 315 -3.68 -1.25 -15.65
C GLY A 315 -4.88 -2.07 -15.21
N VAL A 316 -5.59 -1.55 -14.23
CA VAL A 316 -6.84 -2.13 -13.74
C VAL A 316 -7.94 -1.08 -13.80
N TYR A 317 -9.12 -1.51 -14.26
CA TYR A 317 -10.36 -0.78 -14.16
C TYR A 317 -11.26 -1.43 -13.12
N PHE A 318 -11.80 -0.66 -12.19
CA PHE A 318 -12.80 -1.13 -11.24
C PHE A 318 -14.22 -0.81 -11.72
N LEU A 319 -15.12 -1.79 -11.62
CA LEU A 319 -16.51 -1.65 -12.02
C LEU A 319 -17.36 -1.19 -10.83
N SER A 320 -18.08 -0.08 -11.00
CA SER A 320 -19.05 0.48 -10.05
C SER A 320 -20.10 1.29 -10.82
N ALA A 321 -21.06 1.90 -10.12
CA ALA A 321 -22.05 2.77 -10.78
C ALA A 321 -21.38 3.98 -11.46
N GLU A 322 -20.33 4.53 -10.86
CA GLU A 322 -19.52 5.62 -11.43
C GLU A 322 -18.84 5.23 -12.74
N THR A 323 -18.49 3.94 -12.88
CA THR A 323 -17.82 3.40 -14.07
C THR A 323 -18.74 2.51 -14.90
N ALA A 324 -20.06 2.70 -14.83
CA ALA A 324 -21.04 1.90 -15.58
C ALA A 324 -20.78 1.87 -17.11
N ARG A 325 -20.10 2.91 -17.63
CA ARG A 325 -19.57 2.96 -19.00
C ARG A 325 -18.69 1.76 -19.38
N LEU A 326 -18.10 1.07 -18.41
CA LEU A 326 -17.23 -0.09 -18.60
C LEU A 326 -18.01 -1.40 -18.83
N LEU A 327 -19.31 -1.47 -18.50
CA LEU A 327 -20.11 -2.70 -18.60
C LEU A 327 -19.95 -3.46 -19.93
N PRO A 328 -19.96 -2.81 -21.12
CA PRO A 328 -19.79 -3.53 -22.38
C PRO A 328 -18.46 -4.29 -22.51
N TYR A 329 -17.42 -3.88 -21.79
CA TYR A 329 -16.13 -4.57 -21.75
C TYR A 329 -16.11 -5.73 -20.76
N PHE A 330 -17.00 -5.72 -19.76
CA PHE A 330 -17.20 -6.84 -18.85
C PHE A 330 -18.03 -7.96 -19.47
N ASP A 331 -18.91 -7.63 -20.42
CA ASP A 331 -19.83 -8.58 -21.07
C ASP A 331 -19.25 -9.28 -22.31
N ARG A 332 -17.99 -8.98 -22.67
CA ARG A 332 -17.28 -9.60 -23.81
C ARG A 332 -15.83 -9.91 -23.45
N VAL A 333 -15.21 -10.83 -24.18
CA VAL A 333 -13.76 -11.06 -24.11
C VAL A 333 -13.03 -9.96 -24.87
N ASN A 334 -12.01 -9.36 -24.26
CA ASN A 334 -11.19 -8.31 -24.89
C ASN A 334 -9.78 -8.84 -25.20
N PRO A 335 -9.16 -8.48 -26.33
CA PRO A 335 -7.86 -9.03 -26.73
C PRO A 335 -6.68 -8.60 -25.84
N PHE A 336 -6.89 -7.59 -24.98
CA PHE A 336 -5.88 -7.04 -24.06
C PHE A 336 -6.07 -7.50 -22.61
N GLU A 337 -7.17 -8.20 -22.30
CA GLU A 337 -7.49 -8.56 -20.91
C GLU A 337 -6.58 -9.69 -20.42
N ILE A 338 -6.06 -9.55 -19.20
CA ILE A 338 -5.29 -10.57 -18.50
C ILE A 338 -6.19 -11.31 -17.51
N GLN A 339 -7.00 -10.55 -16.79
CA GLN A 339 -7.90 -11.08 -15.78
C GLN A 339 -9.11 -10.17 -15.67
N LYS A 340 -10.28 -10.78 -15.43
CA LYS A 340 -11.52 -10.05 -15.29
C LYS A 340 -12.47 -10.78 -14.37
N GLU A 341 -13.08 -10.05 -13.45
CA GLU A 341 -14.08 -10.58 -12.54
C GLU A 341 -15.23 -9.57 -12.42
N ARG A 342 -16.46 -10.09 -12.39
CA ARG A 342 -17.66 -9.30 -12.15
C ARG A 342 -18.52 -10.00 -11.11
N ARG A 343 -18.84 -9.30 -10.04
CA ARG A 343 -19.83 -9.72 -9.04
C ARG A 343 -21.23 -9.62 -9.64
N ALA A 344 -22.06 -10.61 -9.35
CA ALA A 344 -23.46 -10.59 -9.76
C ALA A 344 -24.24 -9.48 -9.01
N GLY A 345 -25.23 -8.89 -9.68
CA GLY A 345 -26.11 -7.86 -9.11
C GLY A 345 -26.01 -6.50 -9.79
N GLU A 346 -26.74 -5.54 -9.22
CA GLU A 346 -26.73 -4.15 -9.65
C GLU A 346 -25.43 -3.44 -9.24
N LEU A 347 -24.99 -2.49 -10.06
CA LEU A 347 -23.84 -1.66 -9.76
C LEU A 347 -24.17 -0.71 -8.59
N LYS A 348 -23.22 -0.58 -7.67
CA LYS A 348 -23.34 0.32 -6.51
C LYS A 348 -22.50 1.57 -6.71
N TYR A 349 -22.99 2.70 -6.20
CA TYR A 349 -22.16 3.89 -6.02
C TYR A 349 -21.11 3.62 -4.94
N ILE A 350 -19.87 3.99 -5.21
CA ILE A 350 -18.71 3.65 -4.39
C ILE A 350 -18.55 4.64 -3.25
N LYS A 351 -18.53 4.13 -2.01
CA LYS A 351 -18.16 4.89 -0.82
C LYS A 351 -16.83 4.42 -0.24
N ASN A 352 -16.51 3.16 -0.48
CA ASN A 352 -15.23 2.53 -0.15
C ASN A 352 -14.90 1.43 -1.18
N SER A 353 -13.68 0.91 -1.14
CA SER A 353 -13.20 -0.09 -2.09
C SER A 353 -14.00 -1.39 -2.11
N ASN A 354 -14.73 -1.76 -1.04
CA ASN A 354 -15.56 -2.97 -1.02
C ASN A 354 -16.85 -2.85 -1.84
N ASP A 355 -17.27 -1.62 -2.17
CA ASP A 355 -18.47 -1.37 -3.00
C ASP A 355 -18.22 -1.69 -4.50
N ARG A 356 -16.96 -1.93 -4.89
CA ARG A 356 -16.59 -2.35 -6.25
C ARG A 356 -17.29 -3.65 -6.62
N SER A 357 -17.87 -3.67 -7.81
CA SER A 357 -18.66 -4.76 -8.39
C SER A 357 -17.84 -5.63 -9.35
N GLY A 358 -16.54 -5.38 -9.51
CA GLY A 358 -15.67 -6.14 -10.39
C GLY A 358 -14.40 -5.39 -10.75
N TYR A 359 -13.51 -6.05 -11.47
CA TYR A 359 -12.28 -5.47 -11.98
C TYR A 359 -11.90 -6.09 -13.34
N LEU A 360 -11.19 -5.32 -14.16
CA LEU A 360 -10.60 -5.76 -15.43
C LEU A 360 -9.15 -5.30 -15.48
N ILE A 361 -8.22 -6.26 -15.47
CA ILE A 361 -6.78 -6.05 -15.60
C ILE A 361 -6.39 -6.26 -17.06
N TYR A 362 -5.59 -5.34 -17.62
CA TYR A 362 -5.09 -5.44 -18.99
C TYR A 362 -3.56 -5.44 -19.06
N LYS A 363 -3.04 -5.95 -20.17
CA LYS A 363 -1.65 -5.77 -20.61
C LYS A 363 -1.62 -5.51 -22.11
N SER A 364 -0.84 -4.53 -22.54
CA SER A 364 -0.80 -4.08 -23.94
C SER A 364 0.47 -3.28 -24.25
N ALA A 365 0.74 -3.05 -25.53
CA ALA A 365 1.88 -2.21 -25.95
C ALA A 365 1.67 -0.71 -25.69
N ARG A 366 0.42 -0.27 -25.46
CA ARG A 366 0.03 1.12 -25.18
C ARG A 366 -1.08 1.13 -24.15
N ARG A 367 -1.16 2.16 -23.31
CA ARG A 367 -2.24 2.34 -22.33
C ARG A 367 -3.60 2.17 -23.02
N VAL A 368 -4.39 1.24 -22.51
CA VAL A 368 -5.79 1.07 -22.92
C VAL A 368 -6.59 2.21 -22.32
N LYS A 369 -7.48 2.83 -23.10
CA LYS A 369 -8.40 3.89 -22.65
C LYS A 369 -9.80 3.42 -23.03
N LEU A 370 -10.60 3.05 -22.03
CA LEU A 370 -11.94 2.48 -22.21
C LEU A 370 -13.05 3.52 -22.12
#